data_AF-A0A832TYR0-F1
#
_entry.id   AF-A0A832TYR0-F1
#
_cell.length_a   1.000
_cell.length_b   1.000
_cell.length_c   1.000
_cell.angle_alpha   90.00
_cell.angle_beta   90.00
_cell.angle_gamma   90.00
#
_symmetry.space_group_name_H-M   'P 1'
#
loop_
_entity.id
_entity.type
_entity.pdbx_description
1 polymer ?
#
loop_
_entity_poly.entity_id
_entity_poly.type
_entity_poly.pdbx_seq_one_letter_code
_entity_poly.pdbx_strand_id
1 'polypeptide(L)'
;RQPEMLEAGLGEALLRDLPRLSAWIRAIKETGVVLSVKVRANVVDDVELARLIDKAGADIIHVDAGNEGFGTDLDAILNYRDATRLFLIGNNSVKDFETAKEIFTRGADMVSAARGVLENSELIQELVENVTSYQQSIGWYNAPKHVCSDGDFRGLAFCCLPVKPCPVHEKFRKLGYTAEEFARTKLDFAKGTMLEYGEDTCFGSLVWCCKITKPCWIRDGVLNTIELSDAEYMKLKKQLANYVLDHARIPVNESH
;
A
#
# COMPACT_ATOMS: atom_id res chain seq x y z
N ARG A 1 11.71 -16.84 -17.00
CA ARG A 1 11.97 -16.48 -18.42
C ARG A 1 11.79 -17.78 -19.21
N GLN A 2 10.73 -17.85 -20.02
CA GLN A 2 10.33 -19.02 -20.80
C GLN A 2 10.44 -18.63 -22.27
N PRO A 3 11.57 -18.92 -22.94
CA PRO A 3 11.82 -18.51 -24.33
C PRO A 3 10.67 -18.87 -25.27
N GLU A 4 10.08 -20.05 -25.10
CA GLU A 4 8.95 -20.56 -25.87
C GLU A 4 7.70 -19.66 -25.76
N MET A 5 7.45 -19.10 -24.57
CA MET A 5 6.33 -18.17 -24.37
C MET A 5 6.61 -16.80 -24.99
N LEU A 6 7.88 -16.34 -24.92
CA LEU A 6 8.29 -15.07 -25.52
C LEU A 6 8.20 -15.12 -27.05
N GLU A 7 8.66 -16.20 -27.67
CA GLU A 7 8.57 -16.42 -29.13
C GLU A 7 7.12 -16.48 -29.61
N ALA A 8 6.23 -17.07 -28.81
CA ALA A 8 4.80 -17.08 -29.09
C ALA A 8 4.10 -15.72 -28.87
N GLY A 9 4.81 -14.70 -28.39
CA GLY A 9 4.24 -13.39 -28.04
C GLY A 9 3.31 -13.43 -26.83
N LEU A 10 3.55 -14.36 -25.91
CA LEU A 10 2.77 -14.62 -24.70
C LEU A 10 3.57 -14.30 -23.43
N GLY A 11 2.87 -14.28 -22.28
CA GLY A 11 3.49 -14.03 -20.99
C GLY A 11 4.14 -12.64 -20.92
N GLU A 12 5.41 -12.59 -20.53
CA GLU A 12 6.18 -11.33 -20.39
C GLU A 12 6.28 -10.54 -21.71
N ALA A 13 6.17 -11.19 -22.88
CA ALA A 13 6.18 -10.49 -24.17
C ALA A 13 5.02 -9.50 -24.31
N LEU A 14 3.86 -9.77 -23.67
CA LEU A 14 2.71 -8.88 -23.68
C LEU A 14 2.99 -7.55 -22.97
N LEU A 15 3.99 -7.46 -22.09
CA LEU A 15 4.36 -6.20 -21.44
C LEU A 15 4.92 -5.19 -22.45
N ARG A 16 5.40 -5.65 -23.62
CA ARG A 16 5.88 -4.79 -24.71
C ARG A 16 4.77 -4.39 -25.69
N ASP A 17 3.57 -4.97 -25.56
CA ASP A 17 2.37 -4.66 -26.36
C ASP A 17 1.20 -4.35 -25.41
N LEU A 18 1.34 -3.20 -24.73
CA LEU A 18 0.37 -2.69 -23.77
C LEU A 18 -1.07 -2.57 -24.31
N PRO A 19 -1.31 -2.13 -25.57
CA PRO A 19 -2.64 -2.14 -26.16
C PRO A 19 -3.26 -3.53 -26.22
N ARG A 20 -2.49 -4.55 -26.62
CA ARG A 20 -2.96 -5.94 -26.66
C ARG A 20 -3.22 -6.49 -25.27
N LEU A 21 -2.35 -6.21 -24.30
CA LEU A 21 -2.58 -6.59 -22.90
C LEU A 21 -3.90 -6.00 -22.37
N SER A 22 -4.14 -4.70 -22.60
CA SER A 22 -5.38 -4.03 -22.19
C SER A 22 -6.61 -4.67 -22.83
N ALA A 23 -6.56 -4.98 -24.13
CA ALA A 23 -7.65 -5.65 -24.84
C ALA A 23 -7.96 -7.04 -24.26
N TRP A 24 -6.93 -7.81 -23.91
CA TRP A 24 -7.09 -9.13 -23.30
C TRP A 24 -7.72 -9.06 -21.92
N ILE A 25 -7.25 -8.14 -21.07
CA ILE A 25 -7.82 -7.93 -19.74
C ILE A 25 -9.31 -7.60 -19.85
N ARG A 26 -9.69 -6.67 -20.75
CA ARG A 26 -11.10 -6.31 -20.98
C ARG A 26 -11.93 -7.50 -21.47
N ALA A 27 -11.46 -8.22 -22.47
CA ALA A 27 -12.17 -9.39 -23.01
C ALA A 27 -12.36 -10.50 -21.96
N ILE A 28 -11.38 -10.73 -21.09
CA ILE A 28 -11.53 -11.69 -19.98
C ILE A 28 -12.53 -11.14 -18.95
N LYS A 29 -12.46 -9.85 -18.61
CA LYS A 29 -13.37 -9.21 -17.65
C LYS A 29 -14.83 -9.20 -18.12
N GLU A 30 -15.09 -9.15 -19.42
CA GLU A 30 -16.45 -9.28 -20.00
C GLU A 30 -17.12 -10.62 -19.65
N THR A 31 -16.34 -11.66 -19.32
CA THR A 31 -16.88 -12.96 -18.86
C THR A 31 -17.38 -12.93 -17.40
N GLY A 32 -17.14 -11.85 -16.66
CA GLY A 32 -17.57 -11.68 -15.27
C GLY A 32 -16.66 -12.34 -14.22
N VAL A 33 -15.51 -12.91 -14.62
CA VAL A 33 -14.56 -13.51 -13.68
C VAL A 33 -13.79 -12.48 -12.85
N VAL A 34 -13.31 -12.90 -11.68
CA VAL A 34 -12.26 -12.18 -10.94
C VAL A 34 -10.92 -12.44 -11.64
N LEU A 35 -10.24 -11.37 -12.05
CA LEU A 35 -9.01 -11.44 -12.82
C LEU A 35 -7.83 -10.89 -12.01
N SER A 36 -6.84 -11.77 -11.79
CA SER A 36 -5.51 -11.41 -11.33
C SER A 36 -4.54 -11.35 -12.49
N VAL A 37 -3.90 -10.20 -12.69
CA VAL A 37 -2.87 -10.02 -13.72
C VAL A 37 -1.51 -10.11 -13.05
N LYS A 38 -0.79 -11.22 -13.31
CA LYS A 38 0.57 -11.41 -12.80
C LYS A 38 1.60 -10.81 -13.77
N VAL A 39 2.41 -9.90 -13.26
CA VAL A 39 3.44 -9.18 -14.02
C VAL A 39 4.80 -9.31 -13.36
N ARG A 40 5.85 -9.09 -14.14
CA ARG A 40 7.21 -8.90 -13.62
C ARG A 40 7.47 -7.40 -13.55
N ALA A 41 7.96 -6.93 -12.40
CA ALA A 41 8.37 -5.55 -12.23
C ALA A 41 9.58 -5.20 -13.12
N ASN A 42 9.82 -3.91 -13.35
CA ASN A 42 11.01 -3.39 -14.04
C ASN A 42 11.22 -3.87 -15.50
N VAL A 43 10.18 -4.42 -16.14
CA VAL A 43 10.25 -4.78 -17.59
C VAL A 43 9.85 -3.59 -18.46
N VAL A 44 8.87 -2.82 -18.00
CA VAL A 44 8.42 -1.53 -18.53
C VAL A 44 8.20 -0.59 -17.34
N ASP A 45 7.73 0.63 -17.58
CA ASP A 45 7.37 1.52 -16.48
C ASP A 45 6.25 0.92 -15.62
N ASP A 46 6.54 0.66 -14.36
CA ASP A 46 5.63 -0.02 -13.43
C ASP A 46 4.38 0.81 -13.13
N VAL A 47 4.50 2.15 -13.10
CA VAL A 47 3.39 3.06 -12.81
C VAL A 47 2.41 3.09 -13.99
N GLU A 48 2.91 3.21 -15.21
CA GLU A 48 2.10 3.19 -16.43
C GLU A 48 1.40 1.83 -16.59
N LEU A 49 2.12 0.73 -16.37
CA LEU A 49 1.56 -0.62 -16.44
C LEU A 49 0.45 -0.84 -15.41
N ALA A 50 0.68 -0.44 -14.16
CA ALA A 50 -0.31 -0.55 -13.09
C ALA A 50 -1.61 0.20 -13.42
N ARG A 51 -1.49 1.44 -13.92
CA ARG A 51 -2.64 2.26 -14.34
C ARG A 51 -3.39 1.68 -15.52
N LEU A 52 -2.68 1.10 -16.47
CA LEU A 52 -3.29 0.43 -17.62
C LEU A 52 -4.09 -0.79 -17.19
N ILE A 53 -3.53 -1.62 -16.30
CA ILE A 53 -4.21 -2.82 -15.76
C ILE A 53 -5.45 -2.42 -14.98
N ASP A 54 -5.35 -1.39 -14.13
CA ASP A 54 -6.46 -0.80 -13.38
C ASP A 54 -7.58 -0.31 -14.32
N LYS A 55 -7.24 0.55 -15.30
CA LYS A 55 -8.18 1.07 -16.31
C LYS A 55 -8.76 0.00 -17.24
N ALA A 56 -8.08 -1.14 -17.39
CA ALA A 56 -8.60 -2.27 -18.16
C ALA A 56 -9.60 -3.12 -17.37
N GLY A 57 -9.71 -2.91 -16.05
CA GLY A 57 -10.75 -3.49 -15.20
C GLY A 57 -10.32 -4.76 -14.45
N ALA A 58 -9.02 -5.04 -14.34
CA ALA A 58 -8.55 -6.15 -13.50
C ALA A 58 -8.93 -5.92 -12.02
N ASP A 59 -9.03 -7.00 -11.24
CA ASP A 59 -9.38 -6.91 -9.81
C ASP A 59 -8.14 -6.97 -8.91
N ILE A 60 -7.11 -7.69 -9.38
CA ILE A 60 -5.88 -7.96 -8.63
C ILE A 60 -4.67 -7.73 -9.54
N ILE A 61 -3.63 -7.08 -9.01
CA ILE A 61 -2.30 -7.05 -9.63
C ILE A 61 -1.37 -7.91 -8.78
N HIS A 62 -0.73 -8.89 -9.42
CA HIS A 62 0.25 -9.76 -8.77
C HIS A 62 1.65 -9.44 -9.29
N VAL A 63 2.44 -8.73 -8.49
CA VAL A 63 3.76 -8.22 -8.89
C VAL A 63 4.85 -9.18 -8.46
N ASP A 64 5.59 -9.69 -9.42
CA ASP A 64 6.87 -10.36 -9.22
C ASP A 64 7.98 -9.30 -9.20
N ALA A 65 8.33 -8.84 -8.00
CA ALA A 65 9.28 -7.77 -7.73
C ALA A 65 10.72 -8.29 -7.65
N GLY A 66 11.11 -9.18 -8.56
CA GLY A 66 12.48 -9.68 -8.63
C GLY A 66 13.44 -8.65 -9.23
N ASN A 67 14.53 -8.36 -8.51
CA ASN A 67 15.67 -7.61 -9.02
C ASN A 67 16.88 -8.55 -9.15
N GLU A 68 17.36 -8.76 -10.39
CA GLU A 68 18.44 -9.69 -10.68
C GLU A 68 19.72 -9.30 -9.93
N GLY A 69 20.16 -10.16 -9.01
CA GLY A 69 21.35 -9.94 -8.18
C GLY A 69 21.12 -9.13 -6.91
N PHE A 70 19.94 -8.52 -6.72
CA PHE A 70 19.64 -7.62 -5.59
C PHE A 70 18.44 -8.06 -4.72
N GLY A 71 17.74 -9.13 -5.08
CA GLY A 71 16.65 -9.69 -4.28
C GLY A 71 15.29 -9.11 -4.63
N THR A 72 14.53 -8.65 -3.64
CA THR A 72 13.18 -8.10 -3.83
C THR A 72 13.24 -6.59 -4.00
N ASP A 73 12.70 -6.09 -5.11
CA ASP A 73 12.54 -4.68 -5.39
C ASP A 73 11.33 -4.11 -4.63
N LEU A 74 11.61 -3.58 -3.44
CA LEU A 74 10.58 -2.98 -2.60
C LEU A 74 10.01 -1.67 -3.17
N ASP A 75 10.77 -0.99 -4.04
CA ASP A 75 10.33 0.26 -4.67
C ASP A 75 9.38 -0.01 -5.82
N ALA A 76 9.54 -1.13 -6.54
CA ALA A 76 8.54 -1.60 -7.49
C ALA A 76 7.16 -1.78 -6.82
N ILE A 77 7.09 -2.45 -5.66
CA ILE A 77 5.82 -2.64 -4.92
C ILE A 77 5.19 -1.28 -4.55
N LEU A 78 6.02 -0.32 -4.11
CA LEU A 78 5.57 1.04 -3.80
C LEU A 78 5.05 1.76 -5.05
N ASN A 79 5.74 1.65 -6.18
CA ASN A 79 5.33 2.24 -7.46
C ASN A 79 3.95 1.72 -7.90
N TYR A 80 3.74 0.39 -7.86
CA TYR A 80 2.41 -0.18 -8.13
C TYR A 80 1.36 0.35 -7.14
N ARG A 81 1.70 0.54 -5.87
CA ARG A 81 0.72 1.03 -4.89
C ARG A 81 0.37 2.50 -5.01
N ASP A 82 1.31 3.35 -5.38
CA ASP A 82 1.01 4.74 -5.70
C ASP A 82 0.33 4.89 -7.08
N ALA A 83 0.28 3.83 -7.89
CA ALA A 83 -0.32 3.87 -9.23
C ALA A 83 -1.74 3.29 -9.29
N THR A 84 -2.21 2.56 -8.27
CA THR A 84 -3.54 1.94 -8.26
C THR A 84 -4.00 1.62 -6.84
N ARG A 85 -5.31 1.47 -6.64
CA ARG A 85 -5.91 0.96 -5.40
C ARG A 85 -6.38 -0.49 -5.48
N LEU A 86 -6.17 -1.18 -6.61
CA LEU A 86 -6.50 -2.60 -6.77
C LEU A 86 -5.83 -3.47 -5.70
N PHE A 87 -6.35 -4.66 -5.46
CA PHE A 87 -5.73 -5.59 -4.52
C PHE A 87 -4.34 -5.99 -5.02
N LEU A 88 -3.31 -5.76 -4.21
CA LEU A 88 -1.92 -5.93 -4.62
C LEU A 88 -1.30 -7.15 -3.95
N ILE A 89 -0.89 -8.13 -4.74
CA ILE A 89 -0.10 -9.27 -4.28
C ILE A 89 1.37 -9.02 -4.60
N GLY A 90 2.21 -8.95 -3.57
CA GLY A 90 3.67 -8.87 -3.73
C GLY A 90 4.29 -10.27 -3.76
N ASN A 91 5.22 -10.49 -4.69
CA ASN A 91 6.02 -11.70 -4.80
C ASN A 91 7.49 -11.33 -4.95
N ASN A 92 8.32 -12.07 -4.23
CA ASN A 92 9.66 -12.53 -4.56
C ASN A 92 10.36 -12.79 -3.22
N SER A 93 11.07 -13.92 -3.11
CA SER A 93 11.88 -14.27 -1.93
C SER A 93 11.16 -14.34 -0.58
N VAL A 94 9.83 -14.50 -0.55
CA VAL A 94 9.06 -14.64 0.70
C VAL A 94 9.37 -16.00 1.33
N LYS A 95 10.15 -15.97 2.41
CA LYS A 95 10.65 -17.15 3.15
C LYS A 95 10.45 -17.05 4.67
N ASP A 96 10.02 -15.90 5.16
CA ASP A 96 9.80 -15.60 6.56
C ASP A 96 8.85 -14.39 6.71
N PHE A 97 8.38 -14.16 7.93
CA PHE A 97 7.48 -13.05 8.25
C PHE A 97 8.13 -11.67 8.05
N GLU A 98 9.42 -11.50 8.32
CA GLU A 98 10.08 -10.19 8.18
C GLU A 98 10.14 -9.77 6.71
N THR A 99 10.46 -10.68 5.80
CA THR A 99 10.41 -10.41 4.35
C THR A 99 9.00 -10.06 3.90
N ALA A 100 7.99 -10.81 4.37
CA ALA A 100 6.59 -10.51 4.06
C ALA A 100 6.17 -9.12 4.57
N LYS A 101 6.59 -8.78 5.79
CA LYS A 101 6.34 -7.49 6.44
C LYS A 101 6.97 -6.33 5.69
N GLU A 102 8.18 -6.48 5.16
CA GLU A 102 8.77 -5.45 4.30
C GLU A 102 7.91 -5.17 3.07
N ILE A 103 7.45 -6.23 2.38
CA ILE A 103 6.56 -6.12 1.21
C ILE A 103 5.22 -5.49 1.60
N PHE A 104 4.63 -5.87 2.74
CA PHE A 104 3.39 -5.26 3.25
C PHE A 104 3.55 -3.76 3.52
N THR A 105 4.67 -3.33 4.11
CA THR A 105 4.91 -1.91 4.43
C THR A 105 5.06 -1.02 3.19
N ARG A 106 5.29 -1.63 2.01
CA ARG A 106 5.41 -0.94 0.72
C ARG A 106 4.11 -0.81 -0.04
N GLY A 107 3.06 -1.52 0.35
CA GLY A 107 1.79 -1.42 -0.38
C GLY A 107 1.00 -2.70 -0.50
N ALA A 108 1.66 -3.85 -0.40
CA ALA A 108 0.99 -5.12 -0.67
C ALA A 108 -0.13 -5.40 0.34
N ASP A 109 -1.22 -5.97 -0.17
CA ASP A 109 -2.31 -6.48 0.63
C ASP A 109 -2.09 -7.96 0.97
N MET A 110 -1.41 -8.69 0.09
CA MET A 110 -1.05 -10.09 0.25
C MET A 110 0.37 -10.34 -0.25
N VAL A 111 1.01 -11.40 0.26
CA VAL A 111 2.24 -11.94 -0.30
C VAL A 111 1.99 -13.33 -0.85
N SER A 112 2.73 -13.71 -1.89
CA SER A 112 2.73 -15.08 -2.39
C SER A 112 4.09 -15.73 -2.17
N ALA A 113 4.09 -16.98 -1.69
CA ALA A 113 5.28 -17.81 -1.56
C ALA A 113 5.26 -18.93 -2.61
N ALA A 114 6.43 -19.30 -3.12
CA ALA A 114 6.58 -20.39 -4.10
C ALA A 114 7.73 -21.31 -3.72
N ARG A 115 8.97 -20.93 -4.03
CA ARG A 115 10.16 -21.76 -3.76
C ARG A 115 10.37 -22.03 -2.27
N GLY A 116 10.12 -21.05 -1.40
CA GLY A 116 10.27 -21.22 0.05
C GLY A 116 9.39 -22.32 0.64
N VAL A 117 8.24 -22.62 0.03
CA VAL A 117 7.34 -23.69 0.49
C VAL A 117 7.90 -25.09 0.19
N LEU A 118 8.76 -25.19 -0.84
CA LEU A 118 9.46 -26.44 -1.14
C LEU A 118 10.59 -26.72 -0.14
N GLU A 119 11.13 -25.67 0.48
CA GLU A 119 12.21 -25.76 1.46
C GLU A 119 11.67 -25.91 2.91
N ASN A 120 10.56 -25.24 3.22
CA ASN A 120 9.84 -25.34 4.50
C ASN A 120 8.34 -25.54 4.23
N SER A 121 7.80 -26.74 4.54
CA SER A 121 6.37 -27.04 4.37
C SER A 121 5.46 -26.24 5.30
N GLU A 122 5.98 -25.80 6.45
CA GLU A 122 5.25 -25.03 7.47
C GLU A 122 5.23 -23.53 7.18
N LEU A 123 5.97 -23.05 6.17
CA LEU A 123 6.12 -21.63 5.85
C LEU A 123 4.78 -20.88 5.75
N ILE A 124 3.79 -21.49 5.10
CA ILE A 124 2.46 -20.86 4.94
C ILE A 124 1.78 -20.70 6.30
N GLN A 125 1.82 -21.73 7.15
CA GLN A 125 1.24 -21.67 8.48
C GLN A 125 1.94 -20.63 9.34
N GLU A 126 3.28 -20.63 9.36
CA GLU A 126 4.08 -19.65 10.10
C GLU A 126 3.77 -18.21 9.65
N LEU A 127 3.67 -17.95 8.34
CA LEU A 127 3.31 -16.63 7.82
C LEU A 127 1.91 -16.21 8.27
N VAL A 128 0.92 -17.10 8.19
CA VAL A 128 -0.45 -16.80 8.60
C VAL A 128 -0.53 -16.50 10.09
N GLU A 129 0.12 -17.31 10.94
CA GLU A 129 0.14 -17.12 12.40
C GLU A 129 0.80 -15.79 12.78
N ASN A 130 1.95 -15.48 12.18
CA ASN A 130 2.68 -14.25 12.46
C ASN A 130 1.94 -13.00 11.97
N VAL A 131 1.40 -13.02 10.75
CA VAL A 131 0.59 -11.89 10.21
C VAL A 131 -0.67 -11.69 11.04
N THR A 132 -1.33 -12.77 11.46
CA THR A 132 -2.54 -12.69 12.31
C THR A 132 -2.21 -12.10 13.67
N SER A 133 -1.15 -12.58 14.33
CA SER A 133 -0.69 -12.05 15.62
C SER A 133 -0.28 -10.58 15.51
N TYR A 134 0.39 -10.20 14.43
CA TYR A 134 0.75 -8.80 14.14
C TYR A 134 -0.47 -7.92 13.88
N GLN A 135 -1.48 -8.42 13.14
CA GLN A 135 -2.75 -7.71 12.93
C GLN A 135 -3.51 -7.51 14.24
N GLN A 136 -3.53 -8.51 15.13
CA GLN A 136 -4.23 -8.42 16.41
C GLN A 136 -3.58 -7.40 17.35
N SER A 137 -2.25 -7.41 17.43
CA SER A 137 -1.48 -6.47 18.27
C SER A 137 -1.47 -5.04 17.73
N ILE A 138 -1.27 -4.86 16.43
CA ILE A 138 -1.07 -3.53 15.83
C ILE A 138 -2.35 -2.96 15.23
N GLY A 139 -3.34 -3.78 14.88
CA GLY A 139 -4.60 -3.33 14.27
C GLY A 139 -4.52 -2.98 12.77
N TRP A 140 -3.34 -2.90 12.18
CA TRP A 140 -3.13 -2.69 10.75
C TRP A 140 -1.83 -3.35 10.25
N TYR A 141 -1.89 -4.62 9.87
CA TYR A 141 -0.71 -5.45 9.54
C TYR A 141 0.13 -4.90 8.39
N ASN A 142 -0.51 -4.34 7.36
CA ASN A 142 0.16 -3.71 6.22
C ASN A 142 0.19 -2.18 6.31
N ALA A 143 0.28 -1.63 7.52
CA ALA A 143 0.42 -0.20 7.72
C ALA A 143 1.64 0.34 6.95
N PRO A 144 1.47 1.39 6.13
CA PRO A 144 2.54 1.92 5.30
C PRO A 144 3.66 2.52 6.15
N LYS A 145 4.81 2.73 5.53
CA LYS A 145 5.82 3.65 6.09
C LYS A 145 5.27 5.08 6.12
N HIS A 146 5.95 5.95 6.86
CA HIS A 146 5.65 7.38 6.79
C HIS A 146 6.09 7.91 5.42
N VAL A 147 5.44 8.94 4.90
CA VAL A 147 5.82 9.57 3.62
C VAL A 147 7.28 10.04 3.60
N CYS A 148 7.83 10.48 4.74
CA CYS A 148 9.23 10.86 4.87
C CYS A 148 10.23 9.67 4.91
N SER A 149 9.73 8.45 4.78
CA SER A 149 10.50 7.20 4.81
C SER A 149 9.92 6.24 3.78
N ASP A 150 9.64 6.76 2.58
CA ASP A 150 9.19 6.01 1.40
C ASP A 150 7.87 5.25 1.62
N GLY A 151 6.92 5.93 2.27
CA GLY A 151 5.54 5.47 2.40
C GLY A 151 4.69 5.78 1.17
N ASP A 152 3.77 4.87 0.84
CA ASP A 152 2.73 5.08 -0.16
C ASP A 152 1.71 6.15 0.31
N PHE A 153 0.74 6.48 -0.54
CA PHE A 153 -0.29 7.49 -0.22
C PHE A 153 -1.06 7.24 1.08
N ARG A 154 -1.24 5.99 1.53
CA ARG A 154 -1.89 5.68 2.80
C ARG A 154 -1.10 6.25 4.00
N GLY A 155 0.20 6.47 3.82
CA GLY A 155 1.09 7.09 4.82
C GLY A 155 0.69 8.51 5.21
N LEU A 156 -0.13 9.20 4.40
CA LEU A 156 -0.69 10.52 4.71
C LEU A 156 -1.51 10.54 6.02
N ALA A 157 -2.06 9.39 6.43
CA ALA A 157 -2.72 9.24 7.73
C ALA A 157 -1.81 9.60 8.91
N PHE A 158 -0.50 9.40 8.77
CA PHE A 158 0.51 9.66 9.80
C PHE A 158 1.27 10.99 9.63
N CYS A 159 0.94 11.77 8.60
CA CYS A 159 1.57 13.06 8.37
C CYS A 159 0.95 14.15 9.26
N CYS A 160 1.82 15.00 9.81
CA CYS A 160 1.46 16.16 10.62
C CYS A 160 0.85 17.29 9.76
N LEU A 161 0.41 18.36 10.42
CA LEU A 161 -0.05 19.57 9.75
C LEU A 161 1.06 20.13 8.82
N PRO A 162 0.78 20.39 7.53
CA PRO A 162 1.80 20.73 6.52
C PRO A 162 2.24 22.20 6.57
N VAL A 163 2.66 22.69 7.73
CA VAL A 163 3.12 24.09 7.94
C VAL A 163 4.59 24.32 7.60
N LYS A 164 5.37 23.25 7.41
CA LYS A 164 6.79 23.31 7.06
C LYS A 164 7.09 22.61 5.73
N PRO A 165 8.15 22.99 5.01
CA PRO A 165 8.58 22.26 3.82
C PRO A 165 8.98 20.82 4.18
N CYS A 166 8.26 19.83 3.66
CA CYS A 166 8.57 18.41 3.84
C CYS A 166 7.91 17.55 2.73
N PRO A 167 8.29 16.26 2.59
CA PRO A 167 7.80 15.39 1.51
C PRO A 167 6.28 15.23 1.41
N VAL A 168 5.52 15.53 2.49
CA VAL A 168 4.05 15.49 2.46
C VAL A 168 3.46 16.37 1.38
N HIS A 169 4.09 17.53 1.12
CA HIS A 169 3.57 18.53 0.19
C HIS A 169 3.56 17.99 -1.23
N GLU A 170 4.61 17.28 -1.63
CA GLU A 170 4.61 16.61 -2.93
C GLU A 170 3.53 15.54 -2.97
N LYS A 171 3.49 14.68 -1.96
CA LYS A 171 2.60 13.51 -1.91
C LYS A 171 1.11 13.88 -1.98
N PHE A 172 0.63 14.84 -1.18
CA PHE A 172 -0.79 15.23 -1.27
C PHE A 172 -1.11 16.02 -2.54
N ARG A 173 -0.13 16.74 -3.14
CA ARG A 173 -0.33 17.47 -4.40
C ARG A 173 -0.58 16.52 -5.56
N LYS A 174 0.04 15.35 -5.57
CA LYS A 174 -0.23 14.27 -6.54
C LYS A 174 -1.71 13.85 -6.56
N LEU A 175 -2.37 13.93 -5.40
CA LEU A 175 -3.79 13.63 -5.19
C LEU A 175 -4.69 14.86 -5.40
N GLY A 176 -4.13 15.99 -5.83
CA GLY A 176 -4.85 17.23 -6.12
C GLY A 176 -5.23 18.06 -4.90
N TYR A 177 -4.64 17.82 -3.72
CA TYR A 177 -4.90 18.62 -2.53
C TYR A 177 -4.06 19.91 -2.50
N THR A 178 -4.63 20.98 -1.97
CA THR A 178 -3.87 22.05 -1.32
C THR A 178 -3.55 21.67 0.14
N ALA A 179 -2.60 22.37 0.77
CA ALA A 179 -2.27 22.16 2.17
C ALA A 179 -3.48 22.38 3.11
N GLU A 180 -4.31 23.38 2.81
CA GLU A 180 -5.54 23.68 3.55
C GLU A 180 -6.58 22.58 3.37
N GLU A 181 -6.80 22.12 2.15
CA GLU A 181 -7.77 21.06 1.87
C GLU A 181 -7.35 19.73 2.48
N PHE A 182 -6.08 19.38 2.40
CA PHE A 182 -5.53 18.20 3.07
C PHE A 182 -5.78 18.28 4.59
N ALA A 183 -5.51 19.44 5.18
CA ALA A 183 -5.69 19.62 6.61
C ALA A 183 -7.16 19.54 7.03
N ARG A 184 -8.04 20.23 6.29
CA ARG A 184 -9.49 20.18 6.50
C ARG A 184 -10.02 18.76 6.36
N THR A 185 -9.62 18.02 5.33
CA THR A 185 -10.04 16.63 5.11
C THR A 185 -9.70 15.74 6.30
N LYS A 186 -8.48 15.86 6.87
CA LYS A 186 -8.10 15.10 8.06
C LYS A 186 -8.93 15.50 9.28
N LEU A 187 -9.10 16.80 9.54
CA LEU A 187 -9.89 17.28 10.67
C LEU A 187 -11.38 16.92 10.56
N ASP A 188 -11.93 16.91 9.34
CA ASP A 188 -13.32 16.50 9.10
C ASP A 188 -13.52 15.02 9.40
N PHE A 189 -12.55 14.15 9.05
CA PHE A 189 -12.58 12.75 9.48
C PHE A 189 -12.46 12.62 11.00
N ALA A 190 -11.64 13.46 11.65
CA ALA A 190 -11.40 13.35 13.08
C ALA A 190 -12.68 13.60 13.90
N LYS A 191 -13.52 14.57 13.49
CA LYS A 191 -14.77 14.95 14.16
C LYS A 191 -15.66 13.73 14.41
N GLY A 192 -16.03 13.51 15.67
CA GLY A 192 -16.89 12.39 16.07
C GLY A 192 -16.18 11.02 16.06
N THR A 193 -14.85 11.00 15.96
CA THR A 193 -14.01 9.81 16.16
C THR A 193 -13.07 10.05 17.33
N MET A 194 -12.51 8.99 17.90
CA MET A 194 -11.50 9.13 18.96
C MET A 194 -10.23 9.85 18.50
N LEU A 195 -10.04 10.08 17.19
CA LEU A 195 -8.92 10.87 16.69
C LEU A 195 -9.06 12.38 16.94
N GLU A 196 -10.25 12.88 17.27
CA GLU A 196 -10.43 14.32 17.58
C GLU A 196 -9.72 14.74 18.87
N TYR A 197 -9.59 13.82 19.83
CA TYR A 197 -8.94 14.08 21.12
C TYR A 197 -7.42 14.21 21.00
N GLY A 198 -6.79 14.67 22.09
CA GLY A 198 -5.34 14.80 22.21
C GLY A 198 -4.88 16.25 22.19
N GLU A 199 -5.51 17.10 22.99
CA GLU A 199 -5.17 18.53 23.14
C GLU A 199 -3.68 18.73 23.48
N ASP A 200 -3.10 17.81 24.26
CA ASP A 200 -1.68 17.81 24.64
C ASP A 200 -0.74 17.24 23.56
N THR A 201 -1.28 16.70 22.47
CA THR A 201 -0.48 16.18 21.35
C THR A 201 -0.02 17.28 20.40
N CYS A 202 0.92 16.93 19.51
CA CYS A 202 1.29 17.83 18.43
C CYS A 202 0.06 18.22 17.60
N PHE A 203 -0.20 19.52 17.48
CA PHE A 203 -1.35 20.08 16.76
C PHE A 203 -2.72 19.72 17.36
N GLY A 204 -2.75 19.31 18.63
CA GLY A 204 -3.97 19.21 19.44
C GLY A 204 -4.95 18.11 19.03
N SER A 205 -4.51 17.10 18.27
CA SER A 205 -5.37 15.99 17.86
C SER A 205 -4.56 14.75 17.42
N LEU A 206 -5.02 13.57 17.82
CA LEU A 206 -4.48 12.26 17.43
C LEU A 206 -4.54 12.01 15.91
N VAL A 207 -5.34 12.76 15.17
CA VAL A 207 -5.37 12.72 13.70
C VAL A 207 -4.00 13.04 13.08
N TRP A 208 -3.18 13.84 13.78
CA TRP A 208 -1.83 14.24 13.37
C TRP A 208 -0.73 13.32 13.88
N CYS A 209 -1.04 12.44 14.85
CA CYS A 209 -0.05 11.57 15.46
C CYS A 209 0.46 10.48 14.50
N CYS A 210 1.66 10.01 14.79
CA CYS A 210 2.32 8.94 14.04
C CYS A 210 1.79 7.55 14.43
N LYS A 211 2.11 6.52 13.63
CA LYS A 211 1.74 5.12 13.92
C LYS A 211 2.41 4.57 15.19
N ILE A 212 1.77 3.62 15.85
CA ILE A 212 2.21 3.03 17.13
C ILE A 212 3.62 2.44 17.08
N THR A 213 4.07 1.93 15.93
CA THR A 213 5.42 1.37 15.78
C THR A 213 6.53 2.44 15.81
N LYS A 214 6.18 3.73 15.89
CA LYS A 214 7.11 4.82 16.14
C LYS A 214 6.97 5.25 17.61
N PRO A 215 8.04 5.19 18.42
CA PRO A 215 8.00 5.60 19.82
C PRO A 215 7.54 7.05 19.98
N CYS A 216 6.51 7.30 20.81
CA CYS A 216 6.02 8.65 21.09
C CYS A 216 5.24 8.72 22.41
N TRP A 217 5.94 9.12 23.48
CA TRP A 217 5.39 9.22 24.84
C TRP A 217 4.14 10.10 24.99
N ILE A 218 3.95 11.11 24.14
CA ILE A 218 2.84 12.07 24.23
C ILE A 218 1.60 11.43 23.62
N ARG A 219 1.73 10.82 22.43
CA ARG A 219 0.65 10.04 21.83
C ARG A 219 0.24 8.92 22.78
N ASP A 220 1.21 8.13 23.25
CA ASP A 220 0.95 6.95 24.07
C ASP A 220 0.32 7.35 25.41
N GLY A 221 0.74 8.48 25.99
CA GLY A 221 0.09 9.06 27.16
C GLY A 221 -1.40 9.37 26.92
N VAL A 222 -1.71 10.07 25.83
CA VAL A 222 -3.11 10.40 25.47
C VAL A 222 -3.93 9.15 25.18
N LEU A 223 -3.40 8.19 24.42
CA LEU A 223 -4.08 6.92 24.13
C LEU A 223 -4.46 6.19 25.41
N ASN A 224 -3.55 6.13 26.39
CA ASN A 224 -3.83 5.56 27.71
C ASN A 224 -4.88 6.35 28.49
N THR A 225 -4.84 7.68 28.46
CA THR A 225 -5.81 8.53 29.16
C THR A 225 -7.24 8.37 28.61
N ILE A 226 -7.39 8.20 27.30
CA ILE A 226 -8.70 8.01 26.65
C ILE A 226 -9.08 6.52 26.51
N GLU A 227 -8.29 5.62 27.10
CA GLU A 227 -8.47 4.16 27.06
C GLU A 227 -8.60 3.58 25.63
N LEU A 228 -7.93 4.19 24.65
CA LEU A 228 -7.93 3.73 23.27
C LEU A 228 -6.73 2.80 23.04
N SER A 229 -7.01 1.53 22.71
CA SER A 229 -5.93 0.58 22.43
C SER A 229 -5.14 0.93 21.17
N ASP A 230 -3.87 0.52 21.12
CA ASP A 230 -3.01 0.69 19.94
C ASP A 230 -3.65 0.15 18.66
N ALA A 231 -4.30 -1.01 18.75
CA ALA A 231 -4.97 -1.65 17.63
C ALA A 231 -6.18 -0.85 17.15
N GLU A 232 -7.00 -0.29 18.05
CA GLU A 232 -8.14 0.55 17.68
C GLU A 232 -7.69 1.88 17.08
N TYR A 233 -6.69 2.52 17.68
CA TYR A 233 -6.07 3.72 17.11
C TYR A 233 -5.58 3.46 15.68
N MET A 234 -4.84 2.37 15.44
CA MET A 234 -4.34 2.05 14.11
C MET A 234 -5.45 1.68 13.12
N LYS A 235 -6.56 1.07 13.56
CA LYS A 235 -7.76 0.87 12.74
C LYS A 235 -8.38 2.22 12.33
N LEU A 236 -8.49 3.18 13.25
CA LEU A 236 -8.93 4.54 12.93
C LEU A 236 -7.97 5.23 11.95
N LYS A 237 -6.66 5.04 12.09
CA LYS A 237 -5.68 5.58 11.14
C LYS A 237 -5.77 4.91 9.76
N LYS A 238 -6.12 3.63 9.68
CA LYS A 238 -6.43 2.95 8.41
C LYS A 238 -7.68 3.54 7.75
N GLN A 239 -8.73 3.80 8.53
CA GLN A 239 -9.94 4.46 8.04
C GLN A 239 -9.64 5.88 7.56
N LEU A 240 -8.84 6.64 8.30
CA LEU A 240 -8.36 7.97 7.89
C LEU A 240 -7.57 7.91 6.58
N ALA A 241 -6.71 6.90 6.40
CA ALA A 241 -5.98 6.71 5.15
C ALA A 241 -6.96 6.53 3.98
N ASN A 242 -7.93 5.62 4.11
CA ASN A 242 -8.94 5.43 3.08
C ASN A 242 -9.74 6.72 2.82
N TYR A 243 -10.18 7.41 3.87
CA TYR A 243 -10.95 8.65 3.75
C TYR A 243 -10.18 9.73 2.98
N VAL A 244 -8.88 9.91 3.26
CA VAL A 244 -8.02 10.86 2.53
C VAL A 244 -7.90 10.46 1.05
N LEU A 245 -7.82 9.17 0.73
CA LEU A 245 -7.73 8.72 -0.66
C LEU A 245 -9.09 8.78 -1.38
N ASP A 246 -10.20 8.61 -0.67
CA ASP A 246 -11.57 8.66 -1.22
C ASP A 246 -12.01 10.11 -1.52
N HIS A 247 -11.47 11.09 -0.79
CA HIS A 247 -11.75 12.52 -0.98
C HIS A 247 -10.71 13.24 -1.86
N ALA A 248 -9.76 12.50 -2.43
CA ALA A 248 -8.76 13.06 -3.34
C ALA A 248 -9.43 13.63 -4.59
N ARG A 249 -8.96 14.80 -5.05
CA ARG A 249 -9.46 15.40 -6.31
C ARG A 249 -8.98 14.66 -7.53
N ILE A 250 -7.79 14.08 -7.44
CA ILE A 250 -7.20 13.24 -8.48
C ILE A 250 -7.15 11.81 -7.93
N PRO A 251 -7.84 10.85 -8.56
CA PRO A 251 -7.75 9.44 -8.18
C PRO A 251 -6.31 8.92 -8.21
N VAL A 252 -6.01 7.92 -7.38
CA VAL A 252 -4.65 7.35 -7.29
C VAL A 252 -4.12 6.89 -8.66
N ASN A 253 -4.96 6.25 -9.48
CA ASN A 253 -4.61 5.78 -10.82
C ASN A 253 -4.51 6.89 -11.89
N GLU A 254 -4.71 8.14 -11.50
CA GLU A 254 -4.55 9.34 -12.35
C GLU A 254 -3.57 10.36 -11.74
N SER A 255 -3.01 10.07 -10.58
CA SER A 255 -2.08 10.97 -9.86
C SER A 255 -0.77 11.22 -10.62
N HIS A 256 0.04 12.21 -10.23
CA HIS A 256 1.32 12.53 -10.88
C HIS A 256 2.45 12.59 -9.87
#